data_AF-A0A4W2DTA4-F1
#
_entry.id   AF-A0A4W2DTA4-F1
#
_cell.length_a   1.000
_cell.length_b   1.000
_cell.length_c   1.000
_cell.angle_alpha   90.00
_cell.angle_beta   90.00
_cell.angle_gamma   90.00
#
_symmetry.space_group_name_H-M   'P 1'
#
loop_
_entity.id
_entity.type
_entity.pdbx_description
1 polymer ?
#
loop_
_entity_poly.entity_id
_entity_poly.type
_entity_poly.pdbx_seq_one_letter_code
_entity_poly.pdbx_strand_id
1 'polypeptide(L)'
;MRAWVLLSAVLWYLTGVGWQRNSERTEKGFIYGKPGHPVKVYVKLHHNSPVLVCMDFKRAEKETVDPTYLWVGPNEKQLSGSNRINITNTGKLTVKDFLEPLSGLYTCSFSYKTIKAETQEEKIVKQRYDFMIFAYREPDYSYQMAVRFTTKSCVGKYNDLLFRVLKKILDNLIFDLSCHIIEPSYKCHSVKVPKHGLIHELFIAFQVNPFAPGWKGTCNESTDCEDTTNHNILQARNRIEEFFRSQAYIFNHDLNKTLPAMHFVDHSFQIVRMDSCRPGFGKNEGLHSNCATCCVVCSPGTFSPDVDVTCQTCISVQIYGAKSCQ
;
A
#
# COMPACT_ATOMS: atom_id res chain seq x y z
N MET A 1 29.07 -20.28 14.02
CA MET A 1 28.39 -19.83 12.78
C MET A 1 26.89 -20.11 12.89
N ARG A 2 26.09 -19.19 13.46
CA ARG A 2 24.61 -19.23 13.42
C ARG A 2 23.93 -18.02 14.11
N ALA A 3 24.64 -16.89 14.24
CA ALA A 3 24.12 -15.69 14.93
C ALA A 3 23.88 -14.50 14.01
N TRP A 4 24.19 -14.60 12.71
CA TRP A 4 24.09 -13.48 11.75
C TRP A 4 22.83 -13.51 10.87
N VAL A 5 22.02 -14.57 10.95
CA VAL A 5 20.81 -14.71 10.11
C VAL A 5 19.56 -14.11 10.77
N LEU A 6 19.59 -13.84 12.09
CA LEU A 6 18.44 -13.26 12.81
C LEU A 6 18.45 -11.73 12.88
N LEU A 7 19.60 -11.09 12.59
CA LEU A 7 19.71 -9.63 12.57
C LEU A 7 19.10 -9.01 11.30
N SER A 8 19.01 -9.74 10.20
CA SER A 8 18.35 -9.25 8.99
C SER A 8 16.82 -9.25 9.11
N ALA A 9 16.22 -10.19 9.84
CA ALA A 9 14.76 -10.25 10.01
C ALA A 9 14.21 -9.19 10.99
N VAL A 10 14.99 -8.78 11.99
CA VAL A 10 14.55 -7.83 13.02
C VAL A 10 14.66 -6.37 12.55
N LEU A 11 15.61 -6.06 11.66
CA LEU A 11 15.71 -4.71 11.06
C LEU A 11 14.59 -4.39 10.06
N TRP A 12 13.79 -5.37 9.64
CA TRP A 12 12.67 -5.14 8.71
C TRP A 12 11.40 -4.63 9.39
N TYR A 13 11.29 -4.74 10.71
CA TYR A 13 10.08 -4.33 11.44
C TYR A 13 10.13 -2.89 11.99
N LEU A 14 11.31 -2.24 12.02
CA LEU A 14 11.48 -0.95 12.72
C LEU A 14 11.66 0.26 11.80
N THR A 15 11.53 0.10 10.49
CA THR A 15 11.49 1.25 9.57
C THR A 15 10.25 1.14 8.72
N GLY A 16 9.21 1.92 9.06
CA GLY A 16 8.09 2.25 8.20
C GLY A 16 8.54 3.10 7.00
N VAL A 17 9.45 2.55 6.21
CA VAL A 17 9.92 3.11 4.95
C VAL A 17 9.08 2.42 3.89
N GLY A 18 8.11 3.16 3.32
CA GLY A 18 7.41 2.72 2.13
C GLY A 18 8.44 2.26 1.11
N TRP A 19 8.36 1.00 0.68
CA TRP A 19 9.27 0.46 -0.32
C TRP A 19 9.21 1.38 -1.54
N GLN A 20 10.37 1.92 -1.97
CA GLN A 20 10.40 2.75 -3.16
C GLN A 20 9.88 1.96 -4.36
N ARG A 21 8.76 2.44 -4.90
CA ARG A 21 8.08 1.86 -6.07
C ARG A 21 8.89 2.14 -7.30
N ASN A 22 9.70 1.16 -7.68
CA ASN A 22 10.60 1.31 -8.81
C ASN A 22 9.95 0.68 -10.04
N SER A 23 9.16 1.44 -10.79
CA SER A 23 9.32 1.34 -12.24
C SER A 23 10.71 1.90 -12.52
N GLU A 24 11.61 1.18 -13.19
CA GLU A 24 12.91 1.72 -13.62
C GLU A 24 12.67 3.07 -14.33
N ARG A 25 12.87 4.15 -13.59
CA ARG A 25 12.57 5.51 -14.00
C ARG A 25 13.91 6.22 -14.02
N THR A 26 14.22 6.82 -15.15
CA THR A 26 15.39 7.71 -15.23
C THR A 26 15.20 8.89 -14.27
N GLU A 27 16.27 9.57 -13.86
CA GLU A 27 16.19 10.79 -13.02
C GLU A 27 15.22 11.85 -13.59
N LYS A 28 14.98 11.82 -14.90
CA LYS A 28 14.07 12.72 -15.63
C LYS A 28 12.61 12.23 -15.73
N GLY A 29 12.25 11.10 -15.12
CA GLY A 29 10.87 10.61 -15.10
C GLY A 29 10.44 9.76 -16.31
N PHE A 30 11.35 9.46 -17.24
CA PHE A 30 11.06 8.66 -18.44
C PHE A 30 11.21 7.17 -18.20
N ILE A 31 10.33 6.39 -18.84
CA ILE A 31 10.40 4.92 -18.92
C ILE A 31 10.58 4.54 -20.39
N TYR A 32 11.68 3.86 -20.70
CA TYR A 32 12.02 3.41 -22.04
C TYR A 32 11.53 1.99 -22.30
N GLY A 33 11.25 1.68 -23.56
CA GLY A 33 10.89 0.33 -23.98
C GLY A 33 12.08 -0.63 -23.90
N LYS A 34 11.78 -1.92 -23.74
CA LYS A 34 12.78 -2.99 -23.83
C LYS A 34 12.41 -3.97 -24.95
N PRO A 35 13.31 -4.24 -25.91
CA PRO A 35 13.01 -5.21 -26.97
C PRO A 35 12.72 -6.61 -26.39
N GLY A 36 11.63 -7.22 -26.85
CA GLY A 36 11.25 -8.59 -26.49
C GLY A 36 10.71 -8.79 -25.06
N HIS A 37 10.64 -7.75 -24.23
CA HIS A 37 10.22 -7.87 -22.83
C HIS A 37 9.25 -6.74 -22.44
N PRO A 38 8.01 -7.04 -22.04
CA PRO A 38 7.07 -6.03 -21.57
C PRO A 38 7.57 -5.31 -20.31
N VAL A 39 7.52 -3.99 -20.32
CA VAL A 39 7.88 -3.15 -19.16
C VAL A 39 6.65 -2.96 -18.29
N LYS A 40 6.71 -3.41 -17.02
CA LYS A 40 5.62 -3.20 -16.05
C LYS A 40 5.66 -1.76 -15.51
N VAL A 41 4.53 -1.06 -15.60
CA VAL A 41 4.36 0.33 -15.14
C VAL A 41 3.18 0.37 -14.18
N TYR A 42 3.36 1.04 -13.03
CA TYR A 42 2.32 1.18 -12.01
C TYR A 42 1.92 2.65 -11.91
N VAL A 43 0.62 2.94 -12.00
CA VAL A 43 0.09 4.30 -11.97
C VAL A 43 -0.96 4.39 -10.86
N LYS A 44 -0.79 5.34 -9.93
CA LYS A 44 -1.77 5.60 -8.87
C LYS A 44 -3.06 6.09 -9.54
N LEU A 45 -4.24 5.68 -9.06
CA LEU A 45 -5.49 6.19 -9.58
C LEU A 45 -5.53 7.72 -9.58
N HIS A 46 -6.20 8.30 -10.58
CA HIS A 46 -6.35 9.75 -10.78
C HIS A 46 -5.03 10.53 -10.96
N HIS A 47 -3.90 9.83 -11.11
CA HIS A 47 -2.62 10.43 -11.44
C HIS A 47 -2.29 10.25 -12.92
N ASN A 48 -1.35 11.06 -13.41
CA ASN A 48 -0.79 10.88 -14.74
C ASN A 48 0.24 9.74 -14.72
N SER A 49 0.31 8.97 -15.80
CA SER A 49 1.36 7.99 -15.99
C SER A 49 2.74 8.67 -16.05
N PRO A 50 3.82 7.95 -15.72
CA PRO A 50 5.15 8.32 -16.21
C PRO A 50 5.13 8.53 -17.72
N VAL A 51 6.09 9.30 -18.23
CA VAL A 51 6.23 9.49 -19.67
C VAL A 51 6.88 8.23 -20.25
N LEU A 52 6.13 7.52 -21.08
CA LEU A 52 6.59 6.32 -21.78
C LEU A 52 7.23 6.71 -23.10
N VAL A 53 8.41 6.20 -23.38
CA VAL A 53 9.17 6.53 -24.59
C VAL A 53 9.17 5.34 -25.53
N CYS A 54 8.72 5.55 -26.77
CA CYS A 54 8.65 4.52 -27.82
C CYS A 54 10.02 4.22 -28.46
N MET A 55 11.00 3.87 -27.64
CA MET A 55 12.33 3.41 -28.03
C MET A 55 13.06 2.84 -26.81
N ASP A 56 14.09 2.05 -27.04
CA ASP A 56 15.03 1.69 -25.97
C ASP A 56 15.99 2.84 -25.64
N PHE A 57 16.59 2.77 -24.45
CA PHE A 57 17.50 3.80 -23.97
C PHE A 57 18.72 4.02 -24.89
N LYS A 58 19.32 2.94 -25.42
CA LYS A 58 20.51 3.04 -26.30
C LYS A 58 20.16 3.71 -27.63
N ARG A 59 18.94 3.48 -28.13
CA ARG A 59 18.44 4.11 -29.34
C ARG A 59 18.13 5.59 -29.14
N ALA A 60 17.63 5.97 -27.97
CA ALA A 60 17.31 7.35 -27.61
C ALA A 60 18.53 8.29 -27.58
N GLU A 61 19.73 7.75 -27.36
CA GLU A 61 21.00 8.50 -27.32
C GLU A 61 21.63 8.72 -28.71
N LYS A 62 20.99 8.26 -29.78
CA LYS A 62 21.53 8.31 -31.13
C LYS A 62 20.60 9.02 -32.09
N GLU A 63 21.16 9.75 -33.05
CA GLU A 63 20.40 10.43 -34.12
C GLU A 63 19.54 9.43 -34.92
N THR A 64 18.29 9.80 -35.15
CA THR A 64 17.28 8.95 -35.79
C THR A 64 16.69 9.71 -36.97
N VAL A 65 16.82 9.13 -38.17
CA VAL A 65 16.32 9.73 -39.41
C VAL A 65 14.89 9.27 -39.67
N ASP A 66 14.02 10.23 -40.01
CA ASP A 66 12.59 10.04 -40.33
C ASP A 66 11.85 9.10 -39.36
N PRO A 67 11.84 9.39 -38.04
CA PRO A 67 11.19 8.51 -37.09
C PRO A 67 9.66 8.57 -37.21
N THR A 68 9.03 7.41 -37.14
CA THR A 68 7.57 7.27 -37.07
C THR A 68 7.18 6.42 -35.87
N TYR A 69 6.13 6.85 -35.17
CA TYR A 69 5.67 6.22 -33.94
C TYR A 69 4.18 5.91 -34.02
N LEU A 70 3.80 4.70 -33.63
CA LEU A 70 2.42 4.25 -33.58
C LEU A 70 2.15 3.58 -32.24
N TRP A 71 1.22 4.14 -31.48
CA TRP A 71 0.77 3.58 -30.21
C TRP A 71 -0.57 2.87 -30.35
N VAL A 72 -0.69 1.70 -29.73
CA VAL A 72 -1.91 0.89 -29.61
C VAL A 72 -2.19 0.68 -28.13
N GLY A 73 -3.43 0.94 -27.72
CA GLY A 73 -3.87 0.84 -26.33
C GLY A 73 -4.35 -0.58 -25.93
N PRO A 74 -4.79 -0.74 -24.68
CA PRO A 74 -5.21 -2.02 -24.10
C PRO A 74 -6.47 -2.61 -24.73
N ASN A 75 -7.24 -1.80 -25.47
CA ASN A 75 -8.41 -2.23 -26.23
C ASN A 75 -8.08 -2.57 -27.69
N GLU A 76 -6.79 -2.75 -28.01
CA GLU A 76 -6.27 -3.05 -29.35
C GLU A 76 -6.53 -1.95 -30.41
N LYS A 77 -7.00 -0.77 -29.99
CA LYS A 77 -7.23 0.37 -30.88
C LYS A 77 -6.00 1.27 -30.91
N GLN A 78 -5.73 1.81 -32.09
CA GLN A 78 -4.73 2.86 -32.25
C GLN A 78 -5.08 4.06 -31.38
N LEU A 79 -4.09 4.54 -30.62
CA LEU A 79 -4.25 5.72 -29.79
C LEU A 79 -4.07 6.98 -30.62
N SER A 80 -4.98 7.93 -30.43
CA SER A 80 -4.89 9.30 -30.91
C SER A 80 -4.95 10.27 -29.72
N GLY A 81 -4.49 11.51 -29.94
CA GLY A 81 -4.57 12.55 -28.90
C GLY A 81 -6.01 12.76 -28.43
N SER A 82 -6.22 12.73 -27.12
CA SER A 82 -7.52 12.95 -26.48
C SER A 82 -7.34 13.62 -25.11
N ASN A 83 -8.43 13.93 -24.41
CA ASN A 83 -8.37 14.53 -23.07
C ASN A 83 -7.52 13.71 -22.08
N ARG A 84 -7.52 12.37 -22.22
CA ARG A 84 -6.77 11.45 -21.36
C ARG A 84 -5.48 10.91 -21.97
N ILE A 85 -5.23 11.12 -23.26
CA ILE A 85 -4.06 10.58 -23.96
C ILE A 85 -3.28 11.72 -24.60
N ASN A 86 -2.03 11.89 -24.16
CA ASN A 86 -1.10 12.83 -24.75
C ASN A 86 0.02 12.06 -25.47
N ILE A 87 0.15 12.26 -26.78
CA ILE A 87 1.21 11.68 -27.61
C ILE A 87 1.98 12.82 -28.26
N THR A 88 3.29 12.85 -28.04
CA THR A 88 4.17 13.85 -28.67
C THR A 88 4.65 13.38 -30.04
N ASN A 89 5.06 14.32 -30.89
CA ASN A 89 5.72 14.03 -32.17
C ASN A 89 7.02 13.20 -32.03
N THR A 90 7.65 13.21 -30.85
CA THR A 90 8.81 12.37 -30.52
C THR A 90 8.45 10.95 -30.04
N GLY A 91 7.19 10.54 -30.16
CA GLY A 91 6.76 9.18 -29.79
C GLY A 91 6.58 8.96 -28.30
N LYS A 92 6.58 10.01 -27.48
CA LYS A 92 6.33 9.91 -26.04
C LYS A 92 4.83 9.87 -25.75
N LEU A 93 4.42 8.97 -24.85
CA LEU A 93 3.05 8.78 -24.39
C LEU A 93 2.90 9.15 -22.91
N THR A 94 1.84 9.88 -22.58
CA THR A 94 1.36 10.08 -21.21
C THR A 94 -0.14 9.84 -21.16
N VAL A 95 -0.57 8.98 -20.24
CA VAL A 95 -1.98 8.74 -19.93
C VAL A 95 -2.34 9.59 -18.72
N LYS A 96 -3.35 10.46 -18.85
CA LYS A 96 -3.80 11.37 -17.79
C LYS A 96 -5.00 10.80 -17.05
N ASP A 97 -5.15 11.15 -15.77
CA ASP A 97 -6.27 10.71 -14.92
C ASP A 97 -6.48 9.20 -15.04
N PHE A 98 -5.47 8.42 -14.62
CA PHE A 98 -5.44 6.99 -14.83
C PHE A 98 -6.53 6.28 -14.02
N LEU A 99 -7.31 5.42 -14.68
CA LEU A 99 -8.42 4.66 -14.11
C LEU A 99 -8.21 3.16 -14.34
N GLU A 100 -8.94 2.33 -13.61
CA GLU A 100 -8.88 0.87 -13.68
C GLU A 100 -9.00 0.33 -15.11
N PRO A 101 -9.98 0.77 -15.94
CA PRO A 101 -10.16 0.24 -17.29
C PRO A 101 -9.06 0.64 -18.28
N LEU A 102 -8.20 1.60 -17.92
CA LEU A 102 -7.03 1.98 -18.71
C LEU A 102 -5.84 1.04 -18.46
N SER A 103 -5.95 0.09 -17.54
CA SER A 103 -4.92 -0.91 -17.32
C SER A 103 -4.86 -1.91 -18.47
N GLY A 104 -3.65 -2.43 -18.74
CA GLY A 104 -3.42 -3.45 -19.76
C GLY A 104 -2.20 -3.18 -20.62
N LEU A 105 -2.18 -3.83 -21.79
CA LEU A 105 -1.05 -3.80 -22.71
C LEU A 105 -1.09 -2.58 -23.62
N TYR A 106 -0.05 -1.75 -23.54
CA TYR A 106 0.21 -0.67 -24.47
C TYR A 106 1.39 -1.07 -25.35
N THR A 107 1.17 -1.05 -26.65
CA THR A 107 2.19 -1.39 -27.65
C THR A 107 2.61 -0.15 -28.38
N CYS A 108 3.92 0.04 -28.57
CA CYS A 108 4.43 1.00 -29.52
C CYS A 108 5.21 0.34 -30.66
N SER A 109 4.89 0.73 -31.88
CA SER A 109 5.70 0.44 -33.07
C SER A 109 6.50 1.68 -33.43
N PHE A 110 7.81 1.53 -33.40
CA PHE A 110 8.79 2.54 -33.78
C PHE A 110 9.44 2.13 -35.09
N SER A 111 9.52 3.04 -36.05
CA SER A 111 10.36 2.83 -37.23
C SER A 111 11.16 4.06 -37.60
N TYR A 112 12.32 3.82 -38.19
CA TYR A 112 13.27 4.84 -38.60
C TYR A 112 14.07 4.37 -39.81
N LYS A 113 14.72 5.32 -40.50
CA LYS A 113 15.58 5.03 -41.63
C LYS A 113 17.05 4.97 -41.22
N THR A 114 17.78 4.05 -41.85
CA THR A 114 19.25 4.04 -41.88
C THR A 114 19.68 4.32 -43.31
N ILE A 115 20.59 5.29 -43.49
CA ILE A 115 21.09 5.71 -44.79
C ILE A 115 22.56 5.31 -44.88
N LYS A 116 22.95 4.60 -45.94
CA LYS A 116 24.37 4.40 -46.27
C LYS A 116 24.89 5.68 -46.93
N ALA A 117 25.84 6.35 -46.30
CA ALA A 117 26.33 7.65 -46.75
C ALA A 117 26.88 7.60 -48.19
N GLU A 118 27.55 6.50 -48.55
CA GLU A 118 28.21 6.38 -49.86
C GLU A 118 27.24 6.12 -51.01
N THR A 119 26.17 5.35 -50.76
CA THR A 119 25.25 4.90 -51.82
C THR A 119 23.88 5.57 -51.79
N GLN A 120 23.59 6.37 -50.76
CA GLN A 120 22.27 6.92 -50.47
C GLN A 120 21.17 5.83 -50.36
N GLU A 121 21.57 4.58 -50.09
CA GLU A 121 20.63 3.48 -49.94
C GLU A 121 19.88 3.60 -48.61
N GLU A 122 18.56 3.74 -48.68
CA GLU A 122 17.68 3.84 -47.52
C GLU A 122 17.17 2.45 -47.10
N LYS A 123 17.29 2.14 -45.82
CA LYS A 123 16.69 0.95 -45.21
C LYS A 123 15.82 1.34 -44.02
N ILE A 124 14.59 0.83 -43.99
CA ILE A 124 13.67 1.05 -42.87
C ILE A 124 13.88 -0.05 -41.83
N VAL A 125 14.09 0.36 -40.58
CA VAL A 125 14.16 -0.53 -39.42
C VAL A 125 12.89 -0.34 -38.59
N LYS A 126 12.26 -1.45 -38.19
CA LYS A 126 11.06 -1.45 -37.33
C LYS A 126 11.35 -2.17 -36.03
N GLN A 127 10.84 -1.62 -34.93
CA GLN A 127 10.95 -2.19 -33.59
C GLN A 127 9.63 -2.05 -32.86
N ARG A 128 9.36 -3.01 -31.98
CA ARG A 128 8.16 -3.06 -31.15
C ARG A 128 8.55 -3.04 -29.68
N TYR A 129 7.81 -2.26 -28.90
CA TYR A 129 7.98 -2.11 -27.47
C TYR A 129 6.64 -2.29 -26.77
N ASP A 130 6.61 -3.14 -25.75
CA ASP A 130 5.41 -3.46 -25.00
C ASP A 130 5.51 -2.89 -23.57
N PHE A 131 4.44 -2.27 -23.10
CA PHE A 131 4.31 -1.72 -21.76
C PHE A 131 3.04 -2.27 -21.11
N MET A 132 3.18 -2.96 -19.99
CA MET A 132 2.05 -3.44 -19.21
C MET A 132 1.77 -2.44 -18.09
N ILE A 133 0.69 -1.68 -18.23
CA ILE A 133 0.35 -0.60 -17.29
C ILE A 133 -0.75 -1.08 -16.34
N PHE A 134 -0.55 -0.89 -15.04
CA PHE A 134 -1.50 -1.27 -14.00
C PHE A 134 -1.91 -0.07 -13.15
N ALA A 135 -3.21 0.08 -12.92
CA ALA A 135 -3.73 0.95 -11.88
C ALA A 135 -3.40 0.36 -10.50
N TYR A 136 -3.03 1.20 -9.55
CA TYR A 136 -2.89 0.81 -8.15
C TYR A 136 -3.43 1.89 -7.20
N ARG A 137 -3.66 1.47 -5.95
CA ARG A 137 -3.96 2.30 -4.80
C ARG A 137 -3.08 1.89 -3.61
N GLU A 138 -2.89 2.76 -2.64
CA GLU A 138 -2.39 2.31 -1.34
C GLU A 138 -3.43 1.37 -0.72
N PRO A 139 -3.02 0.38 0.07
CA PRO A 139 -3.96 -0.28 0.96
C PRO A 139 -4.54 0.74 1.94
N ASP A 140 -5.84 0.65 2.17
CA ASP A 140 -6.43 1.13 3.42
C ASP A 140 -5.92 0.22 4.54
N TYR A 141 -5.70 0.74 5.74
CA TYR A 141 -5.21 -0.11 6.83
C TYR A 141 -5.71 0.30 8.20
N SER A 142 -5.70 -0.69 9.08
CA SER A 142 -6.03 -0.59 10.49
C SER A 142 -4.91 -1.21 11.32
N TYR A 143 -4.92 -0.96 12.62
CA TYR A 143 -3.94 -1.57 13.52
C TYR A 143 -4.64 -2.48 14.52
N GLN A 144 -4.30 -3.77 14.49
CA GLN A 144 -4.61 -4.69 15.57
C GLN A 144 -3.62 -4.46 16.70
N MET A 145 -4.12 -4.21 17.90
CA MET A 145 -3.31 -3.91 19.07
C MET A 145 -3.65 -4.84 20.23
N ALA A 146 -2.64 -5.12 21.06
CA ALA A 146 -2.81 -5.89 22.28
C ALA A 146 -1.93 -5.34 23.41
N VAL A 147 -2.45 -5.34 24.63
CA VAL A 147 -1.75 -4.92 25.86
C VAL A 147 -2.08 -5.86 27.01
N ARG A 148 -1.22 -5.87 28.04
CA ARG A 148 -1.47 -6.59 29.28
C ARG A 148 -1.53 -5.64 30.47
N PHE A 149 -2.47 -5.90 31.38
CA PHE A 149 -2.59 -5.20 32.66
C PHE A 149 -2.59 -6.20 33.79
N THR A 150 -1.93 -5.88 34.89
CA THR A 150 -2.05 -6.67 36.13
C THR A 150 -3.43 -6.49 36.75
N THR A 151 -3.90 -7.49 37.48
CA THR A 151 -5.10 -7.39 38.32
C THR A 151 -4.95 -8.24 39.57
N LYS A 152 -5.73 -7.92 40.60
CA LYS A 152 -5.76 -8.70 41.85
C LYS A 152 -6.50 -10.03 41.70
N SER A 153 -7.47 -10.10 40.80
CA SER A 153 -8.29 -11.29 40.60
C SER A 153 -8.94 -11.27 39.21
N CYS A 154 -9.10 -12.47 38.64
CA CYS A 154 -9.93 -12.65 37.44
C CYS A 154 -11.44 -12.60 37.74
N VAL A 155 -11.82 -12.63 39.02
CA VAL A 155 -13.21 -12.52 39.47
C VAL A 155 -13.44 -11.13 40.05
N GLY A 156 -14.36 -10.36 39.45
CA GLY A 156 -14.81 -9.08 40.01
C GLY A 156 -15.12 -8.00 38.97
N LYS A 157 -15.90 -6.99 39.38
CA LYS A 157 -16.40 -5.90 38.53
C LYS A 157 -15.34 -4.84 38.16
N TYR A 158 -14.19 -4.85 38.83
CA TYR A 158 -13.13 -3.86 38.60
C TYR A 158 -12.45 -4.03 37.24
N ASN A 159 -12.36 -5.27 36.74
CA ASN A 159 -11.79 -5.55 35.42
C ASN A 159 -12.64 -4.92 34.31
N ASP A 160 -13.97 -5.04 34.40
CA ASP A 160 -14.91 -4.39 33.47
C ASP A 160 -14.81 -2.86 33.53
N LEU A 161 -14.65 -2.31 34.73
CA LEU A 161 -14.50 -0.87 34.91
C LEU A 161 -13.20 -0.36 34.26
N LEU A 162 -12.07 -1.01 34.52
CA LEU A 162 -10.79 -0.68 33.90
C LEU A 162 -10.89 -0.73 32.39
N PHE A 163 -11.44 -1.83 31.85
CA PHE A 163 -11.59 -2.02 30.41
C PHE A 163 -12.44 -0.92 29.77
N ARG A 164 -13.57 -0.56 30.39
CA ARG A 164 -14.45 0.53 29.92
C ARG A 164 -13.74 1.89 29.94
N VAL A 165 -13.02 2.19 31.02
CA VAL A 165 -12.29 3.46 31.17
C VAL A 165 -11.15 3.54 30.16
N LEU A 166 -10.38 2.46 30.00
CA LEU A 166 -9.30 2.38 29.03
C LEU A 166 -9.82 2.62 27.61
N LYS A 167 -10.92 1.96 27.21
CA LYS A 167 -11.55 2.20 25.91
C LYS A 167 -11.87 3.70 25.72
N LYS A 168 -12.51 4.34 26.70
CA LYS A 168 -12.87 5.76 26.63
C LYS A 168 -11.64 6.67 26.49
N ILE A 169 -10.55 6.36 27.21
CA ILE A 169 -9.29 7.10 27.11
C ILE A 169 -8.72 6.97 25.69
N LEU A 170 -8.65 5.74 25.17
CA LEU A 170 -8.12 5.46 23.84
C LEU A 170 -8.96 6.10 22.73
N ASP A 171 -10.30 6.03 22.81
CA ASP A 171 -11.18 6.72 21.85
C ASP A 171 -10.96 8.24 21.89
N ASN A 172 -10.92 8.85 23.08
CA ASN A 172 -10.68 10.29 23.21
C ASN A 172 -9.32 10.73 22.66
N LEU A 173 -8.30 9.88 22.77
CA LEU A 173 -6.94 10.16 22.31
C LEU A 173 -6.84 10.30 20.79
N ILE A 174 -7.74 9.65 20.05
CA ILE A 174 -7.73 9.56 18.58
C ILE A 174 -8.98 10.15 17.92
N PHE A 175 -9.90 10.70 18.69
CA PHE A 175 -11.20 11.16 18.22
C PHE A 175 -11.10 12.27 17.16
N ASP A 176 -10.19 13.24 17.37
CA ASP A 176 -9.92 14.33 16.43
C ASP A 176 -9.36 13.86 15.08
N LEU A 177 -8.82 12.64 15.04
CA LEU A 177 -8.28 12.02 13.82
C LEU A 177 -9.35 11.27 13.02
N SER A 178 -10.63 11.34 13.44
CA SER A 178 -11.72 10.54 12.84
C SER A 178 -11.44 9.03 12.87
N CYS A 179 -10.64 8.59 13.84
CA CYS A 179 -10.36 7.18 14.10
C CYS A 179 -11.17 6.71 15.31
N HIS A 180 -11.39 5.40 15.43
CA HIS A 180 -12.08 4.84 16.61
C HIS A 180 -11.60 3.43 16.92
N ILE A 181 -11.89 2.99 18.15
CA ILE A 181 -11.61 1.62 18.60
C ILE A 181 -12.78 0.69 18.27
N ILE A 182 -12.51 -0.38 17.52
CA ILE A 182 -13.46 -1.47 17.23
C ILE A 182 -13.03 -2.79 17.86
N GLU A 183 -14.02 -3.67 17.99
CA GLU A 183 -13.88 -5.03 18.51
C GLU A 183 -13.02 -5.16 19.78
N PRO A 184 -13.12 -4.23 20.76
CA PRO A 184 -12.31 -4.33 21.95
C PRO A 184 -12.79 -5.55 22.74
N SER A 185 -11.84 -6.33 23.23
CA SER A 185 -12.11 -7.50 24.08
C SER A 185 -11.01 -7.66 25.12
N TYR A 186 -11.33 -8.40 26.19
CA TYR A 186 -10.33 -8.79 27.16
C TYR A 186 -10.58 -10.21 27.68
N LYS A 187 -9.50 -10.89 28.08
CA LYS A 187 -9.52 -12.16 28.82
C LYS A 187 -8.60 -12.07 30.03
N CYS A 188 -8.97 -12.71 31.13
CA CYS A 188 -8.13 -12.76 32.32
C CYS A 188 -7.47 -14.14 32.47
N HIS A 189 -6.18 -14.14 32.79
CA HIS A 189 -5.41 -15.37 32.96
C HIS A 189 -4.49 -15.29 34.19
N SER A 190 -4.24 -16.44 34.82
CA SER A 190 -3.20 -16.59 35.83
C SER A 190 -1.88 -16.92 35.14
N VAL A 191 -0.91 -16.02 35.25
CA VAL A 191 0.40 -16.13 34.62
C VAL A 191 1.45 -16.43 35.68
N LYS A 192 2.26 -17.46 35.45
CA LYS A 192 3.43 -17.74 36.29
C LYS A 192 4.59 -16.86 35.83
N VAL A 193 4.94 -15.85 36.60
CA VAL A 193 6.07 -14.97 36.32
C VAL A 193 7.32 -15.49 37.03
N PRO A 194 8.46 -15.61 36.32
CA PRO A 194 9.72 -16.02 36.95
C PRO A 194 10.03 -15.15 38.17
N LYS A 195 10.35 -15.79 39.30
CA LYS A 195 10.69 -15.13 40.58
C LYS A 195 9.56 -14.34 41.27
N HIS A 196 8.38 -14.20 40.65
CA HIS A 196 7.26 -13.40 41.19
C HIS A 196 5.98 -14.21 41.42
N GLY A 197 6.03 -15.54 41.19
CA GLY A 197 4.92 -16.44 41.48
C GLY A 197 3.78 -16.35 40.46
N LEU A 198 2.58 -16.70 40.89
CA LEU A 198 1.37 -16.60 40.07
C LEU A 198 0.76 -15.21 40.25
N ILE A 199 0.57 -14.50 39.15
CA ILE A 199 -0.14 -13.21 39.11
C ILE A 199 -1.31 -13.29 38.13
N HIS A 200 -2.35 -12.49 38.34
CA HIS A 200 -3.44 -12.38 37.39
C HIS A 200 -3.21 -11.22 36.44
N GLU A 201 -3.46 -11.45 35.16
CA GLU A 201 -3.30 -10.45 34.12
C GLU A 201 -4.49 -10.44 33.15
N LEU A 202 -4.84 -9.25 32.70
CA LEU A 202 -5.82 -8.98 31.67
C LEU A 202 -5.10 -8.84 30.34
N PHE A 203 -5.44 -9.71 29.39
CA PHE A 203 -5.02 -9.67 28.01
C PHE A 203 -6.09 -8.92 27.24
N ILE A 204 -5.78 -7.68 26.85
CA ILE A 204 -6.71 -6.79 26.17
C ILE A 204 -6.29 -6.70 24.71
N ALA A 205 -7.24 -6.87 23.80
CA ALA A 205 -7.03 -6.72 22.37
C ALA A 205 -8.11 -5.79 21.78
N PHE A 206 -7.72 -4.99 20.79
CA PHE A 206 -8.62 -4.07 20.11
C PHE A 206 -8.05 -3.68 18.76
N GLN A 207 -8.88 -3.15 17.87
CA GLN A 207 -8.44 -2.65 16.57
C GLN A 207 -8.70 -1.15 16.47
N VAL A 208 -7.72 -0.42 15.93
CA VAL A 208 -7.85 1.01 15.61
C VAL A 208 -8.22 1.13 14.14
N ASN A 209 -9.39 1.73 13.87
CA ASN A 209 -9.96 1.84 12.53
C ASN A 209 -10.04 3.32 12.09
N PRO A 210 -9.60 3.67 10.86
CA PRO A 210 -9.64 5.04 10.35
C PRO A 210 -11.03 5.55 9.94
N PHE A 211 -12.05 4.71 9.95
CA PHE A 211 -13.36 5.00 9.37
C PHE A 211 -14.42 5.25 10.46
N ALA A 212 -14.14 6.15 11.42
CA ALA A 212 -15.13 6.53 12.44
C ALA A 212 -16.34 7.25 11.85
N PRO A 213 -17.51 7.23 12.51
CA PRO A 213 -18.67 8.00 12.05
C PRO A 213 -18.29 9.46 11.73
N GLY A 214 -18.56 9.90 10.50
CA GLY A 214 -18.20 11.23 10.03
C GLY A 214 -16.84 11.35 9.32
N TRP A 215 -16.03 10.28 9.23
CA TRP A 215 -14.70 10.30 8.59
C TRP A 215 -14.67 10.87 7.17
N LYS A 216 -15.76 10.70 6.41
CA LYS A 216 -15.89 11.24 5.04
C LYS A 216 -15.81 12.76 5.00
N GLY A 217 -16.25 13.45 6.05
CA GLY A 217 -16.17 14.91 6.14
C GLY A 217 -14.73 15.43 6.20
N THR A 218 -13.79 14.58 6.66
CA THR A 218 -12.38 14.94 6.85
C THR A 218 -11.62 15.12 5.53
N CYS A 219 -12.16 14.62 4.42
CA CYS A 219 -11.55 14.73 3.10
C CYS A 219 -12.30 15.62 2.11
N ASN A 220 -13.13 16.54 2.59
CA ASN A 220 -13.81 17.55 1.76
C ASN A 220 -14.52 16.96 0.53
N GLU A 221 -15.13 15.78 0.69
CA GLU A 221 -15.82 15.03 -0.37
C GLU A 221 -14.93 14.61 -1.56
N SER A 222 -13.60 14.66 -1.43
CA SER A 222 -12.67 14.11 -2.41
C SER A 222 -12.93 12.62 -2.62
N THR A 223 -12.90 12.18 -3.89
CA THR A 223 -13.01 10.77 -4.25
C THR A 223 -11.80 9.96 -3.78
N ASP A 224 -10.63 10.59 -3.60
CA ASP A 224 -9.41 9.96 -3.11
C ASP A 224 -9.05 10.47 -1.71
N CYS A 225 -9.67 9.86 -0.70
CA CYS A 225 -9.51 10.18 0.73
C CYS A 225 -8.36 9.39 1.40
N GLU A 226 -7.73 8.48 0.65
CA GLU A 226 -6.74 7.50 1.13
C GLU A 226 -5.56 8.12 1.86
N ASP A 227 -4.98 9.18 1.29
CA ASP A 227 -3.81 9.82 1.89
C ASP A 227 -4.15 10.44 3.25
N THR A 228 -5.37 10.99 3.40
CA THR A 228 -5.86 11.57 4.66
C THR A 228 -6.14 10.47 5.70
N THR A 229 -6.87 9.42 5.32
CA THR A 229 -7.18 8.31 6.24
C THR A 229 -5.91 7.59 6.68
N ASN A 230 -4.95 7.39 5.78
CA ASN A 230 -3.67 6.76 6.06
C ASN A 230 -2.76 7.63 6.94
N HIS A 231 -2.80 8.95 6.78
CA HIS A 231 -2.11 9.86 7.70
C HIS A 231 -2.69 9.80 9.11
N ASN A 232 -4.02 9.88 9.22
CA ASN A 232 -4.73 9.91 10.50
C ASN A 232 -4.52 8.63 11.31
N ILE A 233 -4.61 7.45 10.68
CA ILE A 233 -4.41 6.18 11.38
C ILE A 233 -2.97 5.99 11.86
N LEU A 234 -1.98 6.50 11.11
CA LEU A 234 -0.59 6.49 11.54
C LEU A 234 -0.39 7.38 12.76
N GLN A 235 -1.00 8.57 12.77
CA GLN A 235 -0.96 9.45 13.92
C GLN A 235 -1.69 8.84 15.13
N ALA A 236 -2.83 8.18 14.92
CA ALA A 236 -3.57 7.46 15.96
C ALA A 236 -2.71 6.35 16.59
N ARG A 237 -2.00 5.57 15.77
CA ARG A 237 -1.01 4.58 16.22
C ARG A 237 0.04 5.21 17.12
N ASN A 238 0.67 6.29 16.66
CA ASN A 238 1.73 6.97 17.39
C ASN A 238 1.24 7.49 18.75
N ARG A 239 0.03 8.07 18.82
CA ARG A 239 -0.55 8.56 20.07
C ARG A 239 -0.81 7.43 21.07
N ILE A 240 -1.39 6.31 20.62
CA ILE A 240 -1.67 5.15 21.48
C ILE A 240 -0.36 4.52 21.97
N GLU A 241 0.64 4.42 21.11
CA GLU A 241 1.97 3.93 21.48
C GLU A 241 2.63 4.83 22.54
N GLU A 242 2.56 6.14 22.35
CA GLU A 242 3.05 7.11 23.35
C GLU A 242 2.33 6.97 24.69
N PHE A 243 1.02 6.76 24.66
CA PHE A 243 0.21 6.56 25.85
C PHE A 243 0.72 5.37 26.68
N PHE A 244 0.88 4.20 26.07
CA PHE A 244 1.36 3.01 26.79
C PHE A 244 2.84 3.12 27.19
N ARG A 245 3.68 3.74 26.36
CA ARG A 245 5.06 4.05 26.71
C ARG A 245 5.15 4.94 27.95
N SER A 246 4.28 5.94 28.05
CA SER A 246 4.18 6.83 29.21
C SER A 246 3.72 6.08 30.47
N GLN A 247 2.80 5.11 30.35
CA GLN A 247 2.39 4.26 31.47
C GLN A 247 3.59 3.45 32.03
N ALA A 248 4.40 2.85 31.15
CA ALA A 248 5.62 2.14 31.55
C ALA A 248 6.67 3.07 32.19
N TYR A 249 6.85 4.26 31.63
CA TYR A 249 7.80 5.24 32.18
C TYR A 249 7.44 5.67 33.61
N ILE A 250 6.18 6.04 33.85
CA ILE A 250 5.68 6.43 35.17
C ILE A 250 5.87 5.28 36.16
N PHE A 251 5.59 4.05 35.75
CA PHE A 251 5.78 2.86 36.58
C PHE A 251 7.24 2.66 37.03
N ASN A 252 8.20 2.84 36.12
CA ASN A 252 9.62 2.59 36.40
C ASN A 252 10.31 3.73 37.19
N HIS A 253 9.81 4.97 37.12
CA HIS A 253 10.51 6.15 37.66
C HIS A 253 9.83 6.79 38.88
N ASP A 254 8.57 6.49 39.16
CA ASP A 254 7.82 7.08 40.28
C ASP A 254 7.87 6.17 41.53
N LEU A 255 9.09 5.88 42.01
CA LEU A 255 9.41 4.93 43.10
C LEU A 255 8.73 5.25 44.45
N ASN A 256 8.23 6.47 44.63
CA ASN A 256 7.61 6.95 45.87
C ASN A 256 6.09 6.73 45.95
N LYS A 257 5.46 6.09 44.94
CA LYS A 257 4.01 5.84 44.93
C LYS A 257 3.69 4.37 45.14
N THR A 258 2.70 4.10 45.99
CA THR A 258 2.12 2.76 46.17
C THR A 258 1.64 2.22 44.83
N LEU A 259 2.09 1.02 44.48
CA LEU A 259 1.77 0.40 43.20
C LEU A 259 0.25 0.26 43.02
N PRO A 260 -0.33 0.79 41.93
CA PRO A 260 -1.74 0.56 41.65
C PRO A 260 -2.02 -0.93 41.53
N ALA A 261 -3.13 -1.36 42.12
CA ALA A 261 -3.59 -2.75 42.09
C ALA A 261 -3.80 -3.30 40.66
N MET A 262 -4.00 -2.41 39.70
CA MET A 262 -4.08 -2.70 38.27
C MET A 262 -3.20 -1.69 37.53
N HIS A 263 -2.19 -2.17 36.82
CA HIS A 263 -1.26 -1.33 36.06
C HIS A 263 -0.80 -2.03 34.78
N PHE A 264 -0.35 -1.24 33.81
CA PHE A 264 0.17 -1.72 32.53
C PHE A 264 1.42 -2.60 32.75
N VAL A 265 1.50 -3.73 32.06
CA VAL A 265 2.67 -4.61 32.07
C VAL A 265 3.65 -4.10 31.02
N ASP A 266 4.83 -3.66 31.44
CA ASP A 266 5.85 -3.13 30.54
C ASP A 266 6.23 -4.16 29.45
N HIS A 267 6.53 -3.66 28.26
CA HIS A 267 6.82 -4.45 27.04
C HIS A 267 5.71 -5.41 26.58
N SER A 268 4.49 -5.30 27.12
CA SER A 268 3.35 -6.12 26.67
C SER A 268 2.62 -5.58 25.46
N PHE A 269 2.92 -4.35 25.05
CA PHE A 269 2.24 -3.70 23.92
C PHE A 269 2.67 -4.31 22.59
N GLN A 270 1.70 -4.78 21.83
CA GLN A 270 1.88 -5.36 20.50
C GLN A 270 1.02 -4.61 19.49
N ILE A 271 1.55 -4.40 18.29
CA ILE A 271 0.87 -3.73 17.18
C ILE A 271 1.13 -4.51 15.90
N VAL A 272 0.07 -4.80 15.15
CA VAL A 272 0.12 -5.42 13.83
C VAL A 272 -0.72 -4.60 12.86
N ARG A 273 -0.17 -4.30 11.68
CA ARG A 273 -0.88 -3.60 10.62
C ARG A 273 -1.72 -4.60 9.82
N MET A 274 -2.99 -4.27 9.63
CA MET A 274 -3.94 -5.05 8.84
C MET A 274 -4.33 -4.25 7.60
N ASP A 275 -3.81 -4.64 6.46
CA ASP A 275 -4.10 -4.02 5.17
C ASP A 275 -5.42 -4.55 4.58
N SER A 276 -6.10 -3.68 3.84
CA SER A 276 -7.35 -3.93 3.13
C SER A 276 -7.27 -3.29 1.75
N CYS A 277 -7.70 -4.00 0.71
CA CYS A 277 -7.78 -3.46 -0.64
C CYS A 277 -9.24 -3.18 -1.00
N ARG A 278 -9.52 -2.05 -1.65
CA ARG A 278 -10.89 -1.76 -2.10
C ARG A 278 -11.33 -2.73 -3.20
N PRO A 279 -12.64 -2.96 -3.36
CA PRO A 279 -13.16 -3.86 -4.39
C PRO A 279 -12.59 -3.58 -5.78
N GLY A 280 -12.20 -4.63 -6.48
CA GLY A 280 -11.50 -4.58 -7.76
C GLY A 280 -9.97 -4.52 -7.66
N PHE A 281 -9.39 -4.51 -6.46
CA PHE A 281 -7.95 -4.50 -6.24
C PHE A 281 -7.50 -5.63 -5.32
N GLY A 282 -6.23 -5.99 -5.42
CA GLY A 282 -5.59 -6.98 -4.56
C GLY A 282 -4.07 -6.85 -4.57
N LYS A 283 -3.43 -7.53 -3.62
CA LYS A 283 -1.98 -7.64 -3.48
C LYS A 283 -1.50 -8.95 -4.11
N ASN A 284 -0.38 -8.88 -4.80
CA ASN A 284 0.32 -10.07 -5.28
C ASN A 284 1.82 -9.77 -5.39
N GLU A 285 2.58 -10.14 -4.36
CA GLU A 285 4.01 -9.85 -4.29
C GLU A 285 4.81 -10.51 -5.43
N GLY A 286 4.41 -11.72 -5.83
CA GLY A 286 5.08 -12.45 -6.92
C GLY A 286 4.86 -11.81 -8.29
N LEU A 287 3.63 -11.40 -8.59
CA LEU A 287 3.29 -10.77 -9.87
C LEU A 287 3.72 -9.30 -9.93
N HIS A 288 3.61 -8.60 -8.80
CA HIS A 288 3.80 -7.15 -8.69
C HIS A 288 4.94 -6.79 -7.73
N SER A 289 6.11 -7.40 -7.92
CA SER A 289 7.29 -7.18 -7.08
C SER A 289 7.68 -5.71 -6.90
N ASN A 290 7.53 -4.89 -7.94
CA ASN A 290 7.84 -3.44 -7.90
C ASN A 290 6.78 -2.60 -7.15
N CYS A 291 5.69 -3.22 -6.70
CA CYS A 291 4.60 -2.62 -5.91
C CYS A 291 4.04 -3.65 -4.90
N ALA A 292 4.91 -4.43 -4.26
CA ALA A 292 4.52 -5.59 -3.44
C ALA A 292 3.53 -5.24 -2.32
N THR A 293 3.61 -4.03 -1.77
CA THR A 293 2.73 -3.57 -0.69
C THR A 293 1.44 -2.90 -1.18
N CYS A 294 1.27 -2.72 -2.49
CA CYS A 294 0.19 -1.97 -3.10
C CYS A 294 -1.03 -2.84 -3.39
N CYS A 295 -2.22 -2.22 -3.39
CA CYS A 295 -3.41 -2.81 -3.97
C CYS A 295 -3.39 -2.53 -5.47
N VAL A 296 -3.03 -3.52 -6.27
CA VAL A 296 -3.00 -3.45 -7.74
C VAL A 296 -4.33 -3.93 -8.29
N VAL A 297 -4.78 -3.33 -9.39
CA VAL A 297 -6.04 -3.69 -10.04
C VAL A 297 -6.08 -5.18 -10.39
N CYS A 298 -7.18 -5.85 -10.10
CA CYS A 298 -7.38 -7.24 -10.48
C CYS A 298 -7.36 -7.38 -12.00
N SER A 299 -6.63 -8.37 -12.50
CA SER A 299 -6.49 -8.61 -13.94
C SER A 299 -7.75 -9.30 -14.51
N PRO A 300 -7.98 -9.23 -15.83
CA PRO A 300 -8.97 -10.07 -16.49
C PRO A 300 -8.82 -11.54 -16.06
N GLY A 301 -9.94 -12.23 -15.88
CA GLY A 301 -10.00 -13.56 -15.29
C GLY A 301 -10.00 -13.56 -13.76
N THR A 302 -9.99 -12.39 -13.10
CA THR A 302 -10.06 -12.26 -11.64
C THR A 302 -10.95 -11.09 -11.20
N PHE A 303 -11.43 -11.13 -9.96
CA PHE A 303 -12.25 -10.07 -9.35
C PHE A 303 -11.97 -9.96 -7.85
N SER A 304 -12.36 -8.85 -7.23
CA SER A 304 -12.33 -8.68 -5.77
C SER A 304 -13.61 -7.97 -5.33
N PRO A 305 -14.50 -8.63 -4.55
CA PRO A 305 -15.82 -8.09 -4.24
C PRO A 305 -15.83 -7.17 -3.02
N ASP A 306 -14.86 -7.31 -2.12
CA ASP A 306 -14.87 -6.71 -0.79
C ASP A 306 -13.51 -6.07 -0.44
N VAL A 307 -13.20 -6.04 0.85
CA VAL A 307 -12.00 -5.41 1.42
C VAL A 307 -10.80 -6.36 1.51
N ASP A 308 -10.93 -7.60 1.04
CA ASP A 308 -9.87 -8.59 1.03
C ASP A 308 -8.68 -8.13 0.17
N VAL A 309 -7.49 -8.61 0.55
CA VAL A 309 -6.24 -8.27 -0.13
C VAL A 309 -5.95 -9.17 -1.33
N THR A 310 -6.84 -10.07 -1.72
CA THR A 310 -6.58 -11.05 -2.79
C THR A 310 -7.62 -10.98 -3.90
N CYS A 311 -7.17 -10.93 -5.15
CA CYS A 311 -8.05 -11.14 -6.29
C CYS A 311 -8.41 -12.63 -6.41
N GLN A 312 -9.70 -12.92 -6.51
CA GLN A 312 -10.25 -14.26 -6.68
C GLN A 312 -10.40 -14.59 -8.17
N THR A 313 -10.21 -15.86 -8.55
CA THR A 313 -10.33 -16.29 -9.94
C THR A 313 -11.78 -16.28 -10.42
N CYS A 314 -12.03 -15.68 -11.58
CA CYS A 314 -13.30 -15.69 -12.29
C CYS A 314 -13.07 -15.52 -13.80
N ILE A 315 -13.08 -16.62 -14.54
CA ILE A 315 -12.67 -16.67 -15.95
C ILE A 315 -13.63 -15.88 -16.87
N SER A 316 -14.90 -15.69 -16.46
CA SER A 316 -15.89 -14.94 -17.25
C SER A 316 -15.58 -13.44 -17.35
N VAL A 317 -14.81 -12.89 -16.41
CA VAL A 317 -14.45 -11.47 -16.38
C VAL A 317 -13.35 -11.16 -17.39
N GLN A 318 -13.61 -10.20 -18.27
CA GLN A 318 -12.66 -9.75 -19.31
C GLN A 318 -12.11 -8.33 -19.10
N ILE A 319 -12.41 -7.72 -17.95
CA ILE A 319 -12.02 -6.34 -17.63
C ILE A 319 -11.09 -6.30 -16.42
N TYR A 320 -10.25 -5.27 -16.37
CA TYR A 320 -9.49 -4.94 -15.16
C TYR A 320 -10.41 -4.34 -14.09
N GLY A 321 -10.20 -4.73 -12.84
CA GLY A 321 -10.86 -4.10 -11.68
C GLY A 321 -12.29 -4.59 -11.43
N ALA A 322 -12.63 -5.81 -11.86
CA ALA A 322 -13.95 -6.36 -11.63
C ALA A 322 -14.24 -6.55 -10.14
N LYS A 323 -15.48 -6.22 -9.76
CA LYS A 323 -15.98 -6.27 -8.37
C LYS A 323 -16.93 -7.44 -8.12
N SER A 324 -17.25 -8.21 -9.14
CA SER A 324 -18.10 -9.39 -9.04
C SER A 324 -17.73 -10.39 -10.13
N CYS A 325 -18.01 -11.66 -9.86
CA CYS A 325 -18.01 -12.72 -10.86
C CYS A 325 -19.43 -12.84 -11.41
N GLN A 326 -19.60 -12.67 -12.72
CA GLN A 326 -20.88 -12.84 -13.41
C GLN A 326 -21.06 -14.27 -13.90
#